data_AF-A0A7S3N175-F1
#
_entry.id   AF-A0A7S3N175-F1
#
_cell.length_a   1.000
_cell.length_b   1.000
_cell.length_c   1.000
_cell.angle_alpha   90.00
_cell.angle_beta   90.00
_cell.angle_gamma   90.00
#
_symmetry.space_group_name_H-M   'P 1'
#
loop_
_entity.id
_entity.type
_entity.pdbx_description
1 polymer ?
#
loop_
_entity_poly.entity_id
_entity_poly.type
_entity_poly.pdbx_seq_one_letter_code
_entity_poly.pdbx_strand_id
1 'polypeptide(L)'
;MGTYITRTVTWSEYDHVAMVLKFDSDPGEVYLVESTGGSGVALNKWSFLRSHIGVTRKFYKKCVFRHVNFKRDSKMLENLESFLKSVIGLKYALKPLEILRRNNKAKDEHPNENSTFFCSSLIAKAYKLLGVIENDDTPCQRFFPHHFSSSGDKSLKLTEGSRMEEELQLILETDDMLMQ
;
A
#
# COMPACT_ATOMS: atom_id res chain seq x y z
N MET A 1 -14.07 -12.75 5.63
CA MET A 1 -14.67 -12.21 6.87
C MET A 1 -13.63 -11.32 7.57
N GLY A 2 -13.30 -10.15 6.99
CA GLY A 2 -12.25 -9.26 7.51
C GLY A 2 -12.34 -7.81 7.02
N THR A 3 -13.37 -7.47 6.25
CA THR A 3 -13.56 -6.16 5.61
C THR A 3 -14.50 -5.23 6.39
N TYR A 4 -15.00 -5.65 7.55
CA TYR A 4 -16.04 -4.90 8.29
C TYR A 4 -15.52 -4.05 9.46
N ILE A 5 -14.27 -4.24 9.92
CA ILE A 5 -13.78 -3.55 11.14
C ILE A 5 -12.87 -2.35 10.84
N THR A 6 -12.28 -2.26 9.64
CA THR A 6 -11.30 -1.19 9.31
C THR A 6 -11.89 0.12 8.80
N ARG A 7 -13.16 0.14 8.31
CA ARG A 7 -13.85 1.41 7.98
C ARG A 7 -14.09 2.25 9.23
N THR A 8 -14.22 1.61 10.39
CA THR A 8 -14.54 2.28 11.66
C THR A 8 -13.33 2.97 12.30
N VAL A 9 -12.11 2.49 12.04
CA VAL A 9 -10.87 3.01 12.66
C VAL A 9 -10.16 4.06 11.80
N THR A 10 -10.33 4.03 10.46
CA THR A 10 -9.62 4.96 9.55
C THR A 10 -10.49 6.01 8.87
N TRP A 11 -11.81 6.05 9.14
CA TRP A 11 -12.76 7.02 8.54
C TRP A 11 -12.60 7.17 7.01
N SER A 12 -12.15 6.11 6.35
CA SER A 12 -11.75 6.13 4.96
C SER A 12 -12.42 5.02 4.19
N GLU A 13 -12.66 5.28 2.92
CA GLU A 13 -13.14 4.27 1.96
C GLU A 13 -12.04 3.36 1.43
N TYR A 14 -10.78 3.64 1.82
CA TYR A 14 -9.60 2.88 1.42
C TYR A 14 -9.07 2.06 2.60
N ASP A 15 -9.05 0.74 2.43
CA ASP A 15 -8.56 -0.23 3.42
C ASP A 15 -7.18 -0.83 3.05
N HIS A 16 -6.64 -0.44 1.90
CA HIS A 16 -5.38 -0.96 1.36
C HIS A 16 -4.68 0.06 0.45
N VAL A 17 -3.36 -0.04 0.37
CA VAL A 17 -2.52 0.77 -0.53
C VAL A 17 -1.35 -0.07 -1.05
N ALA A 18 -0.99 0.15 -2.32
CA ALA A 18 0.13 -0.50 -2.99
C ALA A 18 0.91 0.53 -3.81
N MET A 19 2.15 0.21 -4.16
CA MET A 19 2.97 1.02 -5.06
C MET A 19 3.14 0.30 -6.40
N VAL A 20 2.93 1.03 -7.49
CA VAL A 20 3.10 0.52 -8.85
C VAL A 20 4.58 0.54 -9.23
N LEU A 21 5.07 -0.58 -9.75
CA LEU A 21 6.40 -0.76 -10.31
C LEU A 21 6.28 -1.19 -11.77
N LYS A 22 7.16 -0.65 -12.61
CA LYS A 22 7.32 -1.03 -14.01
C LYS A 22 8.73 -1.57 -14.20
N PHE A 23 8.86 -2.67 -14.95
CA PHE A 23 10.14 -3.27 -15.25
C PHE A 23 10.37 -3.26 -16.75
N ASP A 24 11.57 -2.88 -17.18
CA ASP A 24 11.95 -2.88 -18.59
C ASP A 24 11.93 -4.29 -19.20
N SER A 25 12.05 -5.33 -18.36
CA SER A 25 11.97 -6.74 -18.76
C SER A 25 10.56 -7.22 -19.10
N ASP A 26 9.50 -6.53 -18.66
CA ASP A 26 8.11 -6.89 -18.92
C ASP A 26 7.27 -5.62 -19.18
N PRO A 27 7.49 -4.91 -20.30
CA PRO A 27 6.90 -3.60 -20.57
C PRO A 27 5.37 -3.63 -20.75
N GLY A 28 4.79 -4.82 -20.98
CA GLY A 28 3.34 -5.01 -21.12
C GLY A 28 2.60 -5.22 -19.81
N GLU A 29 3.31 -5.26 -18.68
CA GLU A 29 2.75 -5.54 -17.36
C GLU A 29 3.16 -4.45 -16.36
N VAL A 30 2.33 -4.28 -15.33
CA VAL A 30 2.71 -3.51 -14.14
C VAL A 30 2.56 -4.35 -12.89
N TYR A 31 3.44 -4.10 -11.94
CA TYR A 31 3.52 -4.85 -10.71
C TYR A 31 3.12 -3.96 -9.55
N LEU A 32 2.49 -4.55 -8.55
CA LEU A 32 2.08 -3.90 -7.32
C LEU A 32 2.93 -4.48 -6.21
N VAL A 33 3.78 -3.64 -5.61
CA VAL A 33 4.36 -3.99 -4.33
C VAL A 33 3.36 -3.66 -3.24
N GLU A 34 2.98 -4.69 -2.51
CA GLU A 34 2.00 -4.60 -1.46
C GLU A 34 2.35 -5.59 -0.33
N SER A 35 1.72 -5.38 0.81
CA SER A 35 1.75 -6.37 1.88
C SER A 35 0.36 -6.82 2.23
N THR A 36 0.16 -8.12 2.27
CA THR A 36 -1.12 -8.74 2.66
C THR A 36 -0.94 -9.56 3.94
N GLY A 37 -1.98 -9.63 4.77
CA GLY A 37 -1.90 -10.24 6.10
C GLY A 37 -1.54 -11.71 6.13
N GLY A 38 -1.85 -12.45 5.05
CA GLY A 38 -1.57 -13.88 4.94
C GLY A 38 -0.22 -14.22 4.30
N SER A 39 0.42 -13.28 3.60
CA SER A 39 1.55 -13.61 2.71
C SER A 39 2.78 -12.70 2.88
N GLY A 40 2.68 -11.62 3.66
CA GLY A 40 3.77 -10.65 3.81
C GLY A 40 3.91 -9.75 2.59
N VAL A 41 5.12 -9.25 2.34
CA VAL A 41 5.41 -8.36 1.20
C VAL A 41 5.58 -9.19 -0.07
N ALA A 42 4.79 -8.85 -1.10
CA ALA A 42 4.80 -9.52 -2.38
C ALA A 42 4.77 -8.52 -3.55
N LEU A 43 5.19 -9.00 -4.72
CA LEU A 43 4.95 -8.35 -6.01
C LEU A 43 3.82 -9.08 -6.71
N ASN A 44 2.69 -8.42 -6.89
CA ASN A 44 1.54 -8.98 -7.61
C ASN A 44 1.41 -8.33 -8.98
N LYS A 45 1.03 -9.12 -9.99
CA LYS A 45 0.75 -8.59 -11.33
C LYS A 45 -0.58 -7.87 -11.36
N TRP A 46 -0.65 -6.75 -12.07
CA TRP A 46 -1.92 -6.05 -12.31
C TRP A 46 -2.93 -6.91 -13.06
N SER A 47 -2.47 -7.72 -14.03
CA SER A 47 -3.32 -8.69 -14.73
C SER A 47 -4.06 -9.66 -13.79
N PHE A 48 -3.48 -9.99 -12.64
CA PHE A 48 -4.13 -10.80 -11.60
C PHE A 48 -5.09 -9.97 -10.74
N LEU A 49 -4.68 -8.78 -10.29
CA LEU A 49 -5.52 -7.95 -9.42
C LEU A 49 -6.79 -7.47 -10.13
N ARG A 50 -6.70 -7.08 -11.41
CA ARG A 50 -7.82 -6.47 -12.15
C ARG A 50 -9.07 -7.35 -12.19
N SER A 51 -8.93 -8.68 -12.18
CA SER A 51 -10.09 -9.60 -12.17
C SER A 51 -10.86 -9.60 -10.85
N HIS A 52 -10.29 -9.02 -9.79
CA HIS A 52 -10.83 -8.93 -8.43
C HIS A 52 -11.39 -7.54 -8.09
N ILE A 53 -11.40 -6.60 -9.04
CA ILE A 53 -11.94 -5.25 -8.89
C ILE A 53 -13.27 -5.15 -9.66
N GLY A 54 -14.31 -4.61 -9.03
CA GLY A 54 -15.60 -4.35 -9.67
C GLY A 54 -16.75 -4.20 -8.67
N VAL A 55 -17.89 -3.70 -9.16
CA VAL A 55 -19.04 -3.38 -8.31
C VAL A 55 -19.86 -4.61 -7.90
N THR A 56 -19.88 -5.66 -8.72
CA THR A 56 -20.73 -6.84 -8.53
C THR A 56 -19.91 -8.05 -8.10
N ARG A 57 -20.07 -8.49 -6.85
CA ARG A 57 -19.49 -9.74 -6.29
C ARG A 57 -17.95 -9.88 -6.41
N LYS A 58 -17.22 -8.78 -6.56
CA LYS A 58 -15.75 -8.74 -6.54
C LYS A 58 -15.21 -8.42 -5.15
N PHE A 59 -13.92 -8.69 -4.93
CA PHE A 59 -13.27 -8.46 -3.64
C PHE A 59 -13.11 -6.96 -3.37
N TYR A 60 -12.61 -6.21 -4.35
CA TYR A 60 -12.47 -4.76 -4.27
C TYR A 60 -13.63 -4.09 -5.02
N LYS A 61 -14.40 -3.28 -4.30
CA LYS A 61 -15.52 -2.51 -4.91
C LYS A 61 -15.04 -1.40 -5.84
N LYS A 62 -13.91 -0.78 -5.50
CA LYS A 62 -13.28 0.30 -6.26
C LYS A 62 -11.76 0.20 -6.16
N CYS A 63 -11.08 0.75 -7.15
CA CYS A 63 -9.64 0.95 -7.15
C CYS A 63 -9.36 2.34 -7.72
N VAL A 64 -8.45 3.08 -7.09
CA VAL A 64 -7.99 4.38 -7.58
C VAL A 64 -6.49 4.34 -7.75
N PHE A 65 -6.01 5.08 -8.74
CA PHE A 65 -4.60 5.32 -8.99
C PHE A 65 -4.30 6.79 -8.72
N ARG A 66 -3.14 7.04 -8.10
CA ARG A 66 -2.59 8.38 -7.91
C ARG A 66 -1.14 8.39 -8.31
N HIS A 67 -0.76 9.33 -9.18
CA HIS A 67 0.63 9.51 -9.54
C HIS A 67 1.34 10.43 -8.53
N VAL A 68 2.58 10.11 -8.19
CA VAL A 68 3.46 11.03 -7.47
C VAL A 68 4.46 11.60 -8.45
N ASN A 69 4.36 12.91 -8.68
CA ASN A 69 5.39 13.64 -9.41
C ASN A 69 6.48 14.07 -8.45
N PHE A 70 7.70 13.64 -8.75
CA PHE A 70 8.90 14.04 -8.05
C PHE A 70 10.09 13.82 -8.99
N LYS A 71 11.21 14.50 -8.73
CA LYS A 71 12.44 14.25 -9.49
C LYS A 71 13.01 12.90 -9.07
N ARG A 72 13.12 11.97 -10.02
CA ARG A 72 13.75 10.67 -9.80
C ARG A 72 15.23 10.77 -10.18
N ASP A 73 16.10 10.35 -9.28
CA ASP A 73 17.52 10.14 -9.59
C ASP A 73 17.88 8.65 -9.48
N SER A 74 19.00 8.26 -10.09
CA SER A 74 19.44 6.86 -10.12
C SER A 74 19.68 6.29 -8.72
N LYS A 75 20.19 7.11 -7.79
CA LYS A 75 20.48 6.69 -6.41
C LYS A 75 19.21 6.38 -5.63
N MET A 76 18.14 7.15 -5.84
CA MET A 76 16.82 6.87 -5.28
C MET A 76 16.26 5.54 -5.80
N LEU A 77 16.42 5.26 -7.09
CA LEU A 77 15.97 4.00 -7.68
C LEU A 77 16.78 2.81 -7.16
N GLU A 78 18.10 2.94 -7.03
CA GLU A 78 18.97 1.93 -6.40
C GLU A 78 18.59 1.66 -4.93
N ASN A 79 18.31 2.72 -4.17
CA ASN A 79 17.85 2.60 -2.79
C ASN A 79 16.49 1.90 -2.70
N LEU A 80 15.55 2.24 -3.60
CA LEU A 80 14.26 1.58 -3.67
C LEU A 80 14.43 0.10 -4.03
N GLU A 81 15.25 -0.23 -5.03
CA GLU A 81 15.51 -1.61 -5.44
C GLU A 81 16.13 -2.42 -4.30
N SER A 82 17.15 -1.88 -3.63
CA SER A 82 17.79 -2.51 -2.46
C SER A 82 16.79 -2.74 -1.33
N PHE A 83 15.96 -1.75 -1.04
CA PHE A 83 14.88 -1.87 -0.06
C PHE A 83 13.90 -2.97 -0.44
N LEU A 84 13.39 -2.96 -1.67
CA LEU A 84 12.45 -3.96 -2.18
C LEU A 84 13.04 -5.37 -2.11
N LYS A 85 14.28 -5.58 -2.53
CA LYS A 85 15.00 -6.86 -2.39
C LYS A 85 15.10 -7.32 -0.93
N SER A 86 15.22 -6.39 0.01
CA SER A 86 15.30 -6.73 1.44
C SER A 86 13.95 -7.11 2.06
N VAL A 87 12.84 -6.62 1.51
CA VAL A 87 11.49 -6.83 2.07
C VAL A 87 10.66 -7.88 1.34
N ILE A 88 10.85 -8.04 0.03
CA ILE A 88 10.10 -9.03 -0.77
C ILE A 88 10.41 -10.43 -0.25
N GLY A 89 9.36 -11.23 -0.05
CA GLY A 89 9.50 -12.61 0.44
C GLY A 89 9.67 -12.72 1.95
N LEU A 90 9.76 -11.60 2.68
CA LEU A 90 9.57 -11.62 4.13
C LEU A 90 8.12 -11.99 4.43
N LYS A 91 7.88 -13.27 4.72
CA LYS A 91 6.65 -13.73 5.39
C LYS A 91 6.56 -13.00 6.71
N TYR A 92 5.44 -12.32 6.93
CA TYR A 92 5.02 -11.63 8.16
C TYR A 92 5.97 -11.86 9.35
N ALA A 93 7.14 -11.21 9.32
CA ALA A 93 8.09 -11.29 10.40
C ALA A 93 7.56 -10.30 11.43
N LEU A 94 6.59 -10.75 12.23
CA LEU A 94 6.56 -10.33 13.62
C LEU A 94 7.98 -10.51 14.10
N LYS A 95 8.74 -9.41 14.24
CA LYS A 95 9.97 -9.41 14.99
C LYS A 95 9.63 -9.98 16.37
N PRO A 96 10.00 -11.23 16.71
CA PRO A 96 9.63 -11.80 18.00
C PRO A 96 10.39 -11.12 19.16
N LEU A 97 11.36 -10.25 18.85
CA LEU A 97 12.17 -9.54 19.84
C LEU A 97 11.61 -8.18 20.31
N GLU A 98 10.72 -7.51 19.56
CA GLU A 98 10.16 -6.21 20.00
C GLU A 98 8.89 -6.39 20.86
N ILE A 99 8.28 -7.58 20.86
CA ILE A 99 7.10 -7.90 21.68
C ILE A 99 7.49 -8.32 23.11
N LEU A 100 8.75 -8.75 23.35
CA LEU A 100 9.22 -9.15 24.69
C LEU A 100 9.53 -7.97 25.65
N ARG A 101 9.10 -6.74 25.31
CA ARG A 101 9.30 -5.56 26.15
C ARG A 101 8.03 -4.77 26.49
N ARG A 102 6.84 -5.35 26.27
CA ARG A 102 5.57 -4.82 26.79
C ARG A 102 5.06 -5.66 27.95
N ASN A 103 5.67 -5.48 29.12
CA ASN A 103 5.01 -5.82 30.38
C ASN A 103 3.90 -4.79 30.62
N ASN A 104 2.65 -5.16 30.33
CA ASN A 104 1.49 -5.10 31.24
C ASN A 104 0.16 -5.01 30.47
N LYS A 105 -0.66 -6.06 30.64
CA LYS A 105 -2.13 -6.09 30.53
C LYS A 105 -2.78 -5.66 29.20
N ALA A 106 -3.07 -6.66 28.35
CA ALA A 106 -4.34 -6.87 27.62
C ALA A 106 -4.20 -8.21 26.85
N LYS A 107 -4.77 -9.31 27.36
CA LYS A 107 -5.99 -9.96 26.87
C LYS A 107 -6.02 -10.19 25.35
N ASP A 108 -5.83 -11.46 24.98
CA ASP A 108 -6.29 -12.16 23.78
C ASP A 108 -6.71 -11.30 22.58
N GLU A 109 -5.77 -11.06 21.66
CA GLU A 109 -6.09 -10.58 20.32
C GLU A 109 -5.73 -11.68 19.31
N HIS A 110 -6.77 -12.26 18.70
CA HIS A 110 -6.65 -13.12 17.53
C HIS A 110 -5.99 -12.35 16.37
N PRO A 111 -5.07 -12.95 15.60
CA PRO A 111 -4.31 -12.25 14.58
C PRO A 111 -5.16 -12.04 13.32
N ASN A 112 -5.85 -10.90 13.19
CA ASN A 112 -6.51 -10.54 11.92
C ASN A 112 -6.66 -9.04 11.62
N GLU A 113 -5.85 -8.16 12.21
CA GLU A 113 -5.96 -6.68 12.02
C GLU A 113 -4.68 -6.01 11.51
N ASN A 114 -3.67 -6.80 11.16
CA ASN A 114 -2.27 -6.37 11.10
C ASN A 114 -1.74 -6.06 9.68
N SER A 115 -2.57 -6.26 8.64
CA SER A 115 -2.17 -6.16 7.23
C SER A 115 -2.24 -4.74 6.66
N THR A 116 -3.30 -4.01 7.00
CA THR A 116 -3.53 -2.62 6.55
C THR A 116 -2.50 -1.64 7.13
N PHE A 117 -2.12 -1.83 8.39
CA PHE A 117 -1.02 -1.08 9.01
C PHE A 117 0.31 -1.34 8.30
N PHE A 118 0.52 -2.57 7.84
CA PHE A 118 1.77 -2.94 7.18
C PHE A 118 1.84 -2.39 5.75
N CYS A 119 0.77 -2.47 4.95
CA CYS A 119 0.82 -1.98 3.56
C CYS A 119 1.12 -0.49 3.48
N SER A 120 0.44 0.32 4.29
CA SER A 120 0.67 1.77 4.38
C SER A 120 2.05 2.12 4.95
N SER A 121 2.54 1.37 5.95
CA SER A 121 3.92 1.52 6.46
C SER A 121 4.98 1.23 5.39
N LEU A 122 4.77 0.19 4.58
CA LEU A 122 5.64 -0.19 3.48
C LEU A 122 5.75 0.95 2.46
N ILE A 123 4.60 1.52 2.06
CA ILE A 123 4.58 2.63 1.10
C ILE A 123 5.17 3.90 1.70
N ALA A 124 4.89 4.21 2.97
CA ALA A 124 5.49 5.35 3.66
C ALA A 124 7.02 5.23 3.73
N LYS A 125 7.54 4.01 4.00
CA LYS A 125 8.98 3.76 4.02
C LYS A 125 9.61 3.98 2.65
N ALA A 126 8.96 3.48 1.59
CA ALA A 126 9.41 3.71 0.22
C ALA A 126 9.37 5.21 -0.15
N TYR A 127 8.33 5.95 0.26
CA TYR A 127 8.25 7.40 0.04
C TYR A 127 9.37 8.16 0.76
N LYS A 128 9.71 7.78 2.00
CA LYS A 128 10.87 8.38 2.72
C LYS A 128 12.20 8.09 2.01
N LEU A 129 12.40 6.87 1.50
CA LEU A 129 13.62 6.49 0.77
C LEU A 129 13.76 7.20 -0.57
N LEU A 130 12.63 7.41 -1.26
CA LEU A 130 12.56 8.16 -2.52
C LEU A 130 12.61 9.68 -2.31
N GLY A 131 12.62 10.14 -1.06
CA GLY A 131 12.56 11.57 -0.75
C GLY A 131 11.25 12.23 -1.21
N VAL A 132 10.15 11.47 -1.34
CA VAL A 132 8.81 11.99 -1.68
C VAL A 132 8.18 12.68 -0.47
N ILE A 133 8.35 12.10 0.71
CA ILE A 133 7.96 12.70 1.99
C ILE A 133 9.19 12.91 2.86
N GLU A 134 9.09 13.87 3.78
CA GLU A 134 10.15 14.16 4.76
C GLU A 134 10.60 12.90 5.50
N ASN A 135 11.91 12.66 5.53
CA ASN A 135 12.51 11.60 6.33
C ASN A 135 12.76 12.08 7.77
N ASP A 136 11.69 12.49 8.44
CA ASP A 136 11.67 12.96 9.82
C ASP A 136 11.48 11.79 10.83
N ASP A 137 11.32 12.14 12.11
CA ASP A 137 11.08 11.18 13.19
C ASP A 137 9.68 10.54 13.17
N THR A 138 8.80 10.90 12.22
CA THR A 138 7.45 10.31 12.12
C THR A 138 7.56 8.82 11.76
N PRO A 139 7.12 7.89 12.63
CA PRO A 139 7.20 6.46 12.32
C PRO A 139 6.32 6.08 11.14
N CYS A 140 6.78 5.18 10.27
CA CYS A 140 6.00 4.72 9.10
C CYS A 140 4.66 4.06 9.49
N GLN A 141 4.58 3.49 10.69
CA GLN A 141 3.39 2.87 11.28
C GLN A 141 2.28 3.85 11.64
N ARG A 142 2.55 5.16 11.58
CA ARG A 142 1.52 6.20 11.74
C ARG A 142 0.80 6.53 10.43
N PHE A 143 1.28 6.01 9.31
CA PHE A 143 0.59 6.18 8.02
C PHE A 143 -0.45 5.08 7.84
N PHE A 144 -1.56 5.43 7.20
CA PHE A 144 -2.70 4.56 6.90
C PHE A 144 -3.06 4.73 5.42
N PRO A 145 -3.80 3.80 4.80
CA PRO A 145 -4.17 3.94 3.38
C PRO A 145 -4.81 5.29 3.04
N HIS A 146 -5.64 5.84 3.93
CA HIS A 146 -6.27 7.14 3.74
C HIS A 146 -5.29 8.31 3.62
N HIS A 147 -4.08 8.20 4.20
CA HIS A 147 -3.07 9.25 4.02
C HIS A 147 -2.56 9.31 2.59
N PHE A 148 -2.77 8.27 1.78
CA PHE A 148 -2.41 8.28 0.37
C PHE A 148 -3.57 8.69 -0.55
N SER A 149 -4.77 8.91 0.00
CA SER A 149 -5.94 9.39 -0.76
C SER A 149 -6.02 10.91 -0.84
N SER A 150 -6.79 11.43 -1.80
CA SER A 150 -6.98 12.88 -2.03
C SER A 150 -7.50 13.62 -0.79
N SER A 151 -8.25 12.92 0.06
CA SER A 151 -8.81 13.45 1.30
C SER A 151 -7.81 13.48 2.47
N GLY A 152 -6.71 12.71 2.43
CA GLY A 152 -5.81 12.52 3.57
C GLY A 152 -4.34 12.83 3.30
N ASP A 153 -3.97 13.13 2.06
CA ASP A 153 -2.57 13.39 1.67
C ASP A 153 -1.96 14.67 2.25
N LYS A 154 -2.77 15.57 2.81
CA LYS A 154 -2.28 16.75 3.54
C LYS A 154 -1.40 16.39 4.75
N SER A 155 -1.51 15.18 5.29
CA SER A 155 -0.63 14.71 6.37
C SER A 155 0.67 14.08 5.84
N LEU A 156 0.74 13.78 4.54
CA LEU A 156 2.00 13.45 3.89
C LEU A 156 2.79 14.76 3.79
N LYS A 157 3.82 14.91 4.62
CA LYS A 157 4.76 16.02 4.54
C LYS A 157 5.61 15.89 3.27
N LEU A 158 5.03 16.23 2.12
CA LEU A 158 5.68 16.12 0.82
C LEU A 158 6.89 17.05 0.78
N THR A 159 8.00 16.57 0.24
CA THR A 159 9.20 17.36 0.04
C THR A 159 9.02 18.38 -1.08
N GLU A 160 9.86 19.42 -1.10
CA GLU A 160 9.84 20.42 -2.16
C GLU A 160 9.98 19.76 -3.55
N GLY A 161 9.09 20.15 -4.48
CA GLY A 161 9.02 19.59 -5.84
C GLY A 161 8.26 18.27 -5.96
N SER A 162 7.84 17.65 -4.83
CA SER A 162 6.96 16.48 -4.82
C SER A 162 5.49 16.90 -4.79
N ARG A 163 4.64 16.27 -5.62
CA ARG A 163 3.18 16.46 -5.59
C ARG A 163 2.44 15.16 -5.87
N MET A 164 1.33 14.95 -5.16
CA MET A 164 0.35 13.91 -5.47
C MET A 164 -0.62 14.44 -6.53
N GLU A 165 -0.86 13.67 -7.59
CA GLU A 165 -1.90 13.99 -8.57
C GLU A 165 -3.30 13.62 -8.05
N GLU A 166 -4.32 14.02 -8.81
CA GLU A 166 -5.72 13.68 -8.55
C GLU A 166 -5.96 12.17 -8.53
N GLU A 167 -7.04 11.75 -7.88
CA GLU A 167 -7.48 10.36 -7.89
C GLU A 167 -8.10 9.98 -9.24
N LEU A 168 -7.50 9.00 -9.90
CA LEU A 168 -8.04 8.39 -11.11
C LEU A 168 -8.70 7.07 -10.73
N GLN A 169 -10.03 7.03 -10.73
CA GLN A 169 -10.75 5.77 -10.52
C GLN A 169 -10.58 4.86 -11.73
N LEU A 170 -10.13 3.63 -11.46
CA LEU A 170 -10.01 2.60 -12.48
C LEU A 170 -11.37 1.97 -12.72
N ILE A 171 -11.95 2.25 -13.89
CA ILE A 171 -13.17 1.59 -14.37
C ILE A 171 -12.72 0.42 -15.23
N LEU A 172 -12.98 -0.79 -14.74
CA LEU A 172 -12.76 -2.00 -15.51
C LEU A 172 -14.11 -2.37 -16.13
N GLU A 173 -14.13 -2.49 -17.45
CA GLU A 173 -15.24 -3.07 -18.17
C GLU A 173 -15.35 -4.54 -17.73
N THR A 174 -16.24 -4.82 -16.80
CA THR A 174 -16.63 -6.19 -16.46
C THR A 174 -17.96 -6.48 -17.12
N ASP A 175 -17.97 -7.33 -18.15
CA ASP A 175 -19.03 -8.27 -18.60
C ASP A 175 -20.52 -7.86 -18.57
N ASP A 176 -20.90 -6.62 -18.30
CA ASP A 176 -22.29 -6.14 -18.32
C ASP A 176 -22.82 -6.00 -19.76
N MET A 177 -21.98 -6.24 -20.77
CA MET A 177 -22.37 -6.37 -22.17
C MET A 177 -22.68 -7.81 -22.60
N LEU A 178 -22.54 -8.81 -21.71
CA LEU A 178 -22.87 -10.22 -22.00
C LEU A 178 -24.18 -10.71 -21.35
N MET A 179 -24.97 -9.80 -20.77
CA MET A 179 -26.36 -10.06 -20.36
C MET A 179 -27.36 -9.18 -21.12
N GLN A 180 -27.21 -9.09 -22.44
CA GLN A 180 -28.30 -8.74 -23.36
C GLN A 180 -28.59 -9.91 -24.29
#